data_AF-A0A966CWS4-F1
#
_entry.id   AF-A0A966CWS4-F1
#
_cell.length_a   1.000
_cell.length_b   1.000
_cell.length_c   1.000
_cell.angle_alpha   90.00
_cell.angle_beta   90.00
_cell.angle_gamma   90.00
#
_symmetry.space_group_name_H-M   'P 1'
#
loop_
_entity.id
_entity.type
_entity.pdbx_description
1 polymer ?
#
loop_
_entity_poly.entity_id
_entity_poly.type
_entity_poly.pdbx_seq_one_letter_code
_entity_poly.pdbx_strand_id
1 'polypeptide(L)' 'MNVSDQTTIRPCPICGKMVDPGKERHTLYQCRNFLLELYFKEMNPARRIAVEKRIDLLNERLSLHGKNLLDT' A
#
# COMPACT_ATOMS: atom_id res chain seq x y z
N MET A 1 -13.27 20.54 26.62
CA MET A 1 -12.63 20.78 25.30
C MET A 1 -12.75 19.49 24.51
N ASN A 2 -13.81 19.34 23.69
CA ASN A 2 -13.96 18.15 22.84
C ASN A 2 -13.19 18.39 21.55
N VAL A 3 -11.95 17.90 21.49
CA VAL A 3 -11.19 17.85 20.24
C VAL A 3 -11.91 16.86 19.34
N SER A 4 -12.50 17.36 18.26
CA SER A 4 -13.20 16.56 17.28
C SER A 4 -12.18 15.62 16.62
N ASP A 5 -12.26 14.33 16.93
CA ASP A 5 -11.60 13.26 16.18
C ASP A 5 -12.18 13.21 14.77
N GLN A 6 -11.70 14.08 13.90
CA GLN A 6 -11.94 13.98 12.47
C GLN A 6 -11.05 12.85 11.95
N THR A 7 -11.49 11.60 12.09
CA THR A 7 -10.93 10.46 11.35
C THR A 7 -11.32 10.58 9.89
N THR A 8 -10.67 11.49 9.17
CA THR A 8 -10.87 11.68 7.74
C THR A 8 -10.12 10.57 7.03
N ILE A 9 -10.84 9.50 6.69
CA ILE A 9 -10.29 8.42 5.85
C ILE A 9 -9.74 9.06 4.58
N ARG A 10 -8.46 8.83 4.29
CA ARG A 10 -7.76 9.47 3.17
C ARG A 10 -7.00 8.43 2.36
N PRO A 11 -6.84 8.63 1.03
CA PRO A 11 -6.02 7.74 0.24
C PRO A 11 -4.55 7.86 0.64
N CYS A 12 -3.89 6.72 0.81
CA CYS A 12 -2.44 6.69 0.99
C CYS A 12 -1.78 7.20 -0.30
N PRO A 13 -0.89 8.21 -0.22
CA PRO A 13 -0.22 8.76 -1.41
C PRO A 13 0.71 7.75 -2.08
N ILE A 14 1.09 6.68 -1.38
CA ILE A 14 2.04 5.67 -1.86
C ILE A 14 1.32 4.54 -2.59
N CYS A 15 0.34 3.89 -1.97
CA CYS A 15 -0.34 2.71 -2.51
C CYS A 15 -1.78 2.99 -3.00
N GLY A 16 -2.38 4.12 -2.60
CA GLY A 16 -3.76 4.48 -2.94
C GLY A 16 -4.83 3.83 -2.06
N LYS A 17 -4.46 2.97 -1.09
CA LYS A 17 -5.39 2.39 -0.12
C LYS A 17 -6.05 3.51 0.69
N MET A 18 -7.37 3.43 0.87
CA MET A 18 -8.08 4.30 1.82
C MET A 18 -7.70 3.89 3.23
N VAL A 19 -7.07 4.81 3.97
CA VAL A 19 -6.54 4.56 5.32
C VAL A 19 -7.15 5.55 6.30
N ASP A 20 -7.45 5.05 7.50
CA ASP A 20 -7.86 5.86 8.64
C ASP A 20 -6.64 6.05 9.56
N PRO A 21 -5.97 7.24 9.55
CA PRO A 21 -4.78 7.47 10.36
C PRO A 21 -5.01 7.36 11.86
N GLY A 22 -6.26 7.50 12.33
CA GLY A 22 -6.61 7.36 13.74
C GLY A 22 -6.78 5.90 14.18
N LYS A 23 -6.99 4.97 13.24
CA LYS A 23 -7.26 3.55 13.55
C LYS A 23 -6.17 2.59 13.09
N GLU A 24 -5.45 2.90 12.01
CA GLU A 24 -4.39 2.03 11.49
C GLU A 24 -3.08 2.80 11.23
N ARG A 25 -1.96 2.17 11.59
CA ARG A 25 -0.63 2.64 11.17
C ARG A 25 -0.29 2.05 9.82
N HIS A 26 -0.43 2.85 8.76
CA HIS A 26 -0.12 2.42 7.41
C HIS A 26 1.34 2.66 7.03
N THR A 27 2.18 1.63 7.13
CA THR A 27 3.61 1.70 6.84
C THR A 27 3.92 1.41 5.37
N LEU A 28 5.18 1.65 4.94
CA LEU A 28 5.64 1.27 3.59
C LEU A 28 5.56 -0.24 3.33
N TYR A 29 5.74 -1.06 4.37
CA TYR A 29 5.56 -2.51 4.27
C TYR A 29 4.11 -2.89 3.98
N GLN A 30 3.16 -2.24 4.65
CA GLN A 30 1.74 -2.44 4.38
C GLN A 30 1.33 -1.88 3.00
N CYS A 31 1.92 -0.77 2.56
CA CYS A 31 1.76 -0.26 1.20
C CYS A 31 2.19 -1.31 0.17
N ARG A 32 3.35 -1.94 0.39
CA ARG A 32 3.89 -2.99 -0.46
C ARG A 32 2.97 -4.22 -0.50
N ASN A 33 2.55 -4.72 0.65
CA ASN A 33 1.64 -5.87 0.73
C ASN A 33 0.31 -5.60 0.02
N PHE A 34 -0.28 -4.41 0.20
CA PHE A 34 -1.49 -4.01 -0.51
C PHE A 34 -1.29 -4.03 -2.04
N LEU A 35 -0.17 -3.50 -2.54
CA LEU A 35 0.12 -3.52 -3.97
C LEU A 35 0.38 -4.94 -4.50
N LEU A 36 1.02 -5.81 -3.71
CA LEU A 36 1.23 -7.21 -4.07
C LEU A 36 -0.10 -7.98 -4.17
N GLU A 37 -1.01 -7.79 -3.21
CA GLU A 37 -2.34 -8.35 -3.30
C GLU A 37 -3.07 -7.87 -4.55
N LEU A 38 -2.99 -6.56 -4.85
CA LEU A 38 -3.58 -6.00 -6.05
C LEU A 38 -2.96 -6.60 -7.32
N TYR A 39 -1.64 -6.80 -7.35
CA TYR A 39 -0.92 -7.42 -8.47
C TYR A 39 -1.42 -8.85 -8.75
N PHE A 40 -1.59 -9.67 -7.72
CA PHE A 40 -2.07 -11.04 -7.88
C PHE A 40 -3.56 -11.12 -8.27
N LYS A 41 -4.38 -10.17 -7.81
CA LYS A 41 -5.82 -10.08 -8.12
C LYS A 41 -6.11 -9.42 -9.47
N GLU A 42 -5.22 -8.57 -9.98
CA GLU A 42 -5.42 -7.83 -11.23
C GLU A 42 -5.29 -8.74 -12.44
N MET A 43 -6.34 -8.83 -13.27
CA MET A 43 -6.37 -9.65 -14.48
C MET A 43 -5.91 -8.89 -15.72
N ASN A 44 -5.98 -7.56 -15.71
CA ASN A 44 -5.56 -6.75 -16.84
C ASN A 44 -4.01 -6.62 -16.86
N PRO A 45 -3.33 -7.04 -17.93
CA PRO A 45 -1.87 -7.06 -17.98
C PRO A 45 -1.25 -5.66 -17.92
N ALA A 46 -1.86 -4.66 -18.55
CA ALA A 46 -1.35 -3.28 -18.53
C ALA A 46 -1.44 -2.68 -17.12
N ARG A 47 -2.55 -2.91 -16.41
CA ARG A 47 -2.72 -2.48 -15.01
C ARG A 47 -1.78 -3.24 -14.09
N ARG A 48 -1.61 -4.55 -14.31
CA ARG A 48 -0.69 -5.39 -13.54
C ARG A 48 0.76 -4.88 -13.64
N ILE A 49 1.22 -4.51 -14.84
CA ILE A 49 2.55 -3.89 -15.04
C ILE A 49 2.68 -2.56 -14.30
N ALA A 50 1.63 -1.72 -14.31
CA ALA A 50 1.66 -0.45 -13.58
C ALA A 50 1.76 -0.66 -12.05
N VAL A 51 1.09 -1.70 -11.52
CA VAL A 51 1.20 -2.09 -10.10
C VAL A 51 2.58 -2.66 -9.79
N GLU A 52 3.13 -3.49 -10.68
CA GLU A 52 4.48 -4.07 -10.57
C GLU A 52 5.56 -2.99 -10.41
N LYS A 53 5.54 -1.96 -11.27
CA LYS A 53 6.47 -0.82 -11.17
C LYS A 53 6.42 -0.14 -9.80
N ARG A 54 5.24 -0.04 -9.19
CA ARG A 54 5.08 0.55 -7.85
C ARG A 54 5.63 -0.38 -6.75
N ILE A 55 5.46 -1.69 -6.91
CA ILE A 55 6.07 -2.69 -6.01
C ILE A 55 7.59 -2.60 -6.09
N ASP A 56 8.16 -2.49 -7.29
CA ASP A 56 9.61 -2.42 -7.49
C ASP A 56 10.22 -1.18 -6.83
N LEU A 57 9.58 -0.02 -6.97
CA LEU A 57 9.99 1.21 -6.28
C LEU A 57 9.96 1.06 -4.75
N LEU A 58 9.00 0.32 -4.19
CA LEU A 58 8.96 0.05 -2.76
C LEU A 58 9.97 -0.99 -2.33
N ASN A 59 10.21 -2.02 -3.15
CA ASN A 59 11.24 -3.02 -2.92
C ASN A 59 12.62 -2.36 -2.81
N GLU A 60 12.96 -1.48 -3.75
CA GLU A 60 14.22 -0.73 -3.73
C GLU A 60 14.36 0.09 -2.44
N ARG A 61 13.33 0.87 -2.07
CA ARG A 61 13.34 1.69 -0.85
C ARG A 61 13.46 0.87 0.43
N LEU A 62 12.90 -0.34 0.44
CA LEU A 62 12.89 -1.23 1.61
C LEU A 62 14.05 -2.23 1.58
N SER A 63 14.92 -2.20 0.56
CA SER A 63 15.96 -3.21 0.34
C SER A 63 15.41 -4.65 0.35
N LEU A 64 14.22 -4.82 -0.22
CA LEU A 64 13.54 -6.11 -0.37
C LEU A 64 13.69 -6.64 -1.78
N HIS A 65 13.63 -7.96 -1.91
CA HIS A 65 13.66 -8.64 -3.21
C HIS A 65 12.43 -9.53 -3.38
N GLY A 66 11.89 -9.54 -4.60
CA GLY A 66 10.78 -10.42 -4.99
C GLY A 66 9.38 -9.93 -4.60
N LYS A 67 8.41 -10.83 -4.75
CA LYS A 67 6.96 -10.56 -4.68
C LYS A 67 6.25 -11.32 -3.55
N ASN A 68 6.99 -11.73 -2.53
CA ASN A 68 6.41 -12.41 -1.38
C ASN A 68 5.69 -11.41 -0.47
N LEU A 69 4.49 -11.76 -0.01
CA LEU A 69 3.82 -11.04 1.07
C LEU A 69 4.63 -11.20 2.35
N LEU A 70 4.73 -10.12 3.12
CA LEU A 70 5.41 -10.12 4.41
C LEU A 70 4.37 -10.15 5.53
N ASP A 71 4.71 -10.80 6.65
CA ASP A 71 3.92 -10.69 7.88
C ASP A 71 4.26 -9.35 8.54
N THR A 72 3.33 -8.38 8.49
CA THR A 72 3.57 -6.95 8.79
C THR A 72 2.48 -6.32 9.62
#